data_AF-A0A0E3PGF1-F1
#
_entry.id   AF-A0A0E3PGF1-F1
#
_cell.length_a   1.000
_cell.length_b   1.000
_cell.length_c   1.000
_cell.angle_alpha   90.00
_cell.angle_beta   90.00
_cell.angle_gamma   90.00
#
_symmetry.space_group_name_H-M   'P 1'
#
loop_
_entity.id
_entity.type
_entity.pdbx_description
1 polymer ?
#
loop_
_entity_poly.entity_id
_entity_poly.type
_entity_poly.pdbx_seq_one_letter_code
_entity_poly.pdbx_strand_id
1 'polypeptide(L)'
;MEGITVEECIHLLSRIEDKARERFWKDAVAGKYPIIDLQGNMGYSFSDQDGMLFVRNDFVTSTYEVGTFVFGSFFLPDTIQELLSEDKVLLLGVYRKKTRNLLLAKLDAESRYMLDLPRGLYSFFVLVLDARAGTPLASKIYAAGLPGKENLNKPELEKFFLEHPTDIRDFLDSSPVEIKGGGPFYLTLILIDASLIPDCPEFFSELLQEDEVSSSL
;
A
#
# COMPACT_ATOMS: atom_id res chain seq x y z
N MET A 1 19.39 2.45 -6.25
CA MET A 1 18.52 2.79 -5.11
C MET A 1 17.61 1.61 -4.93
N GLU A 2 17.67 0.92 -3.79
CA GLU A 2 16.82 -0.27 -3.57
C GLU A 2 15.35 0.14 -3.47
N GLY A 3 14.49 -0.65 -4.11
CA GLY A 3 13.05 -0.52 -4.02
C GLY A 3 12.52 -1.00 -2.67
N ILE A 4 11.23 -0.83 -2.41
CA ILE A 4 10.63 -1.40 -1.19
C ILE A 4 10.29 -2.88 -1.39
N THR A 5 10.61 -3.74 -0.42
CA THR A 5 10.22 -5.16 -0.43
C THR A 5 8.97 -5.41 0.42
N VAL A 6 8.31 -6.57 0.24
CA VAL A 6 7.17 -6.98 1.08
C VAL A 6 7.59 -7.13 2.54
N GLU A 7 8.78 -7.67 2.79
CA GLU A 7 9.37 -7.78 4.13
C GLU A 7 9.54 -6.41 4.80
N GLU A 8 10.09 -5.41 4.09
CA GLU A 8 10.20 -4.05 4.60
C GLU A 8 8.83 -3.44 4.91
N CYS A 9 7.80 -3.74 4.12
CA CYS A 9 6.43 -3.29 4.38
C CYS A 9 5.88 -3.88 5.69
N ILE A 10 6.12 -5.18 5.90
CA ILE A 10 5.72 -5.92 7.10
C ILE A 10 6.43 -5.37 8.33
N HIS A 11 7.74 -5.15 8.24
CA HIS A 11 8.53 -4.55 9.31
C HIS A 11 8.08 -3.12 9.62
N LEU A 12 7.68 -2.32 8.63
CA LEU A 12 7.12 -0.98 8.86
C LEU A 12 5.77 -1.03 9.60
N LEU A 13 4.91 -2.00 9.29
CA LEU A 13 3.63 -2.22 9.96
C LEU A 13 3.80 -2.64 11.44
N SER A 14 4.81 -3.45 11.75
CA SER A 14 5.06 -3.93 13.12
C SER A 14 5.52 -2.81 14.06
N ARG A 15 6.09 -1.73 13.52
CA ARG A 15 6.58 -0.58 14.29
C ARG A 15 5.51 0.36 14.85
N ILE A 16 4.26 0.24 14.38
CA ILE A 16 3.14 1.01 14.93
C ILE A 16 2.75 0.42 16.28
N GLU A 17 2.50 1.27 17.28
CA GLU A 17 2.04 0.83 18.61
C GLU A 17 0.84 -0.10 18.50
N ASP A 18 0.89 -1.25 19.21
CA ASP A 18 -0.12 -2.31 19.14
C ASP A 18 -1.56 -1.80 19.28
N LYS A 19 -1.81 -0.92 20.27
CA LYS A 19 -3.15 -0.36 20.50
C LYS A 19 -3.66 0.48 19.34
N ALA A 20 -2.78 1.29 18.73
CA ALA A 20 -3.13 2.11 17.59
C ALA A 20 -3.39 1.23 16.35
N ARG A 21 -2.55 0.21 16.15
CA ARG A 21 -2.68 -0.78 15.08
C ARG A 21 -3.96 -1.62 15.20
N GLU A 22 -4.31 -2.08 16.40
CA GLU A 22 -5.56 -2.81 16.69
C GLU A 22 -6.79 -1.94 16.40
N ARG A 23 -6.75 -0.67 16.82
CA ARG A 23 -7.84 0.27 16.56
C ARG A 23 -8.01 0.53 15.06
N PHE A 24 -6.91 0.80 14.36
CA PHE A 24 -6.90 0.97 12.91
C PHE A 24 -7.53 -0.24 12.21
N TRP A 25 -7.12 -1.44 12.61
CA TRP A 25 -7.62 -2.69 12.02
C TRP A 25 -9.10 -2.90 12.26
N LYS A 26 -9.55 -2.70 13.49
CA LYS A 26 -10.97 -2.80 13.86
C LYS A 26 -11.83 -1.86 13.00
N ASP A 27 -11.39 -0.63 12.79
CA ASP A 27 -12.10 0.33 11.95
C ASP A 27 -12.06 -0.09 10.46
N ALA A 28 -10.94 -0.63 9.98
CA ALA A 28 -10.80 -1.09 8.61
C ALA A 28 -11.74 -2.26 8.27
N VAL A 29 -11.76 -3.29 9.13
CA VAL A 29 -12.64 -4.47 9.02
C VAL A 29 -14.12 -4.09 9.18
N ALA A 30 -14.43 -3.06 9.97
CA ALA A 30 -15.78 -2.52 10.10
C ALA A 30 -16.27 -1.72 8.87
N GLY A 31 -15.55 -1.77 7.75
CA GLY A 31 -15.94 -1.10 6.51
C GLY A 31 -15.60 0.39 6.45
N LYS A 32 -14.98 0.97 7.49
CA LYS A 32 -14.54 2.38 7.44
C LYS A 32 -13.27 2.50 6.61
N TYR A 33 -12.82 3.72 6.33
CA TYR A 33 -11.57 4.01 5.61
C TYR A 33 -10.54 4.72 6.51
N PRO A 34 -10.00 4.04 7.54
CA PRO A 34 -9.04 4.65 8.44
C PRO A 34 -7.69 4.90 7.76
N ILE A 35 -6.98 5.88 8.31
CA ILE A 35 -5.59 6.23 7.99
C ILE A 35 -4.80 6.21 9.29
N ILE A 36 -3.57 5.71 9.29
CA ILE A 36 -2.67 5.70 10.45
C ILE A 36 -1.23 6.01 10.03
N ASP A 37 -0.48 6.70 10.89
CA ASP A 37 0.96 6.90 10.73
C ASP A 37 1.80 6.06 11.72
N LEU A 38 3.13 6.12 11.61
CA LEU A 38 4.04 5.42 12.54
C LEU A 38 3.91 5.86 14.00
N GLN A 39 3.39 7.05 14.26
CA GLN A 39 3.19 7.56 15.62
C GLN A 39 1.85 7.11 16.21
N GLY A 40 1.02 6.40 15.44
CA GLY A 40 -0.31 5.97 15.85
C GLY A 40 -1.37 7.06 15.71
N ASN A 41 -1.06 8.18 15.05
CA ASN A 41 -2.05 9.21 14.77
C ASN A 41 -3.04 8.67 13.74
N MET A 42 -4.33 8.73 14.06
CA MET A 42 -5.39 8.22 13.19
C MET A 42 -6.18 9.34 12.51
N GLY A 43 -6.50 9.10 11.24
CA GLY A 43 -7.42 9.88 10.43
C GLY A 43 -8.38 8.99 9.65
N TYR A 44 -9.17 9.59 8.76
CA TYR A 44 -10.08 8.86 7.87
C TYR A 44 -10.04 9.48 6.48
N SER A 45 -10.10 8.62 5.46
CA SER A 45 -10.28 9.04 4.08
C SER A 45 -11.70 9.56 3.86
N PHE A 46 -11.85 10.47 2.91
CA PHE A 46 -13.14 11.00 2.48
C PHE A 46 -13.43 10.51 1.06
N SER A 47 -14.58 9.90 0.83
CA SER A 47 -15.03 9.61 -0.53
C SER A 47 -15.72 10.84 -1.12
N ASP A 48 -15.38 11.18 -2.36
CA ASP A 48 -16.20 12.10 -3.13
C ASP A 48 -17.38 11.36 -3.82
N GLN A 49 -18.21 12.11 -4.56
CA GLN A 49 -19.36 11.57 -5.28
C GLN A 49 -18.97 10.73 -6.52
N ASP A 50 -17.71 10.82 -6.96
CA ASP A 50 -17.18 10.16 -8.17
C ASP A 50 -16.36 8.90 -7.84
N GLY A 51 -16.43 8.41 -6.59
CA GLY A 51 -15.74 7.20 -6.14
C GLY A 51 -14.24 7.38 -5.95
N MET A 52 -13.77 8.62 -5.73
CA MET A 52 -12.39 8.90 -5.37
C MET A 52 -12.25 9.00 -3.85
N LEU A 53 -11.34 8.19 -3.29
CA LEU A 53 -10.95 8.26 -1.89
C LEU A 53 -9.81 9.28 -1.71
N PHE A 54 -10.13 10.40 -1.08
CA PHE A 54 -9.12 11.34 -0.62
C PHE A 54 -8.46 10.81 0.65
N VAL A 55 -7.23 10.32 0.50
CA VAL A 55 -6.38 9.88 1.59
C VAL A 55 -5.65 11.09 2.12
N ARG A 56 -6.19 11.67 3.20
CA ARG A 56 -5.59 12.83 3.84
C ARG A 56 -4.22 12.44 4.39
N ASN A 57 -3.22 13.23 4.04
CA ASN A 57 -1.88 13.07 4.54
C ASN A 57 -1.63 14.06 5.67
N ASP A 58 -1.62 13.56 6.90
CA ASP A 58 -1.27 14.36 8.08
C ASP A 58 0.20 14.17 8.48
N PHE A 59 1.11 13.79 7.56
CA PHE A 59 2.54 13.93 7.84
C PHE A 59 2.74 15.34 8.38
N VAL A 60 3.20 15.45 9.63
CA VAL A 60 3.45 16.72 10.31
C VAL A 60 4.52 17.44 9.50
N THR A 61 4.06 18.18 8.52
CA THR A 61 4.90 18.96 7.62
C THR A 61 5.05 20.31 8.27
N SER A 62 6.26 20.87 8.18
CA SER A 62 6.41 22.28 8.49
C SER A 62 5.40 23.05 7.63
N THR A 63 4.81 24.11 8.19
CA THR A 63 3.74 24.95 7.63
C THR A 63 4.02 25.58 6.25
N TYR A 64 5.11 25.20 5.59
CA TYR A 64 5.63 25.75 4.34
C TYR A 64 5.83 24.70 3.22
N GLU A 65 5.63 23.39 3.44
CA GLU A 65 5.70 22.41 2.34
C GLU A 65 4.38 22.43 1.56
N VAL A 66 4.39 23.05 0.37
CA VAL A 66 3.29 22.93 -0.60
C VAL A 66 3.23 21.49 -1.10
N GLY A 67 2.16 20.79 -0.74
CA GLY A 67 1.86 19.45 -1.19
C GLY A 67 1.57 19.36 -2.68
N THR A 68 1.67 18.16 -3.23
CA THR A 68 1.40 17.85 -4.63
C THR A 68 0.48 16.65 -4.69
N PHE A 69 -0.59 16.78 -5.48
CA PHE A 69 -1.56 15.70 -5.64
C PHE A 69 -0.98 14.55 -6.46
N VAL A 70 -1.06 13.36 -5.86
CA VAL A 70 -0.82 12.07 -6.51
C VAL A 70 -2.17 11.37 -6.65
N PHE A 71 -2.57 11.13 -7.90
CA PHE A 71 -3.76 10.37 -8.25
C PHE A 71 -3.35 8.93 -8.55
N GLY A 72 -3.95 7.97 -7.87
CA GLY A 72 -3.63 6.58 -8.10
C GLY A 72 -4.82 5.68 -8.36
N SER A 73 -4.50 4.57 -9.00
CA SER A 73 -5.42 3.52 -9.39
C SER A 73 -4.78 2.15 -9.16
N PHE A 74 -5.61 1.11 -9.15
CA PHE A 74 -5.18 -0.28 -9.07
C PHE A 74 -5.34 -0.95 -10.43
N PHE A 75 -4.34 -1.73 -10.81
CA PHE A 75 -4.51 -2.77 -11.80
C PHE A 75 -4.68 -4.10 -11.07
N LEU A 76 -5.85 -4.72 -11.25
CA LEU A 76 -6.26 -5.94 -10.60
C LEU A 76 -6.44 -7.02 -11.67
N PRO A 77 -5.50 -7.97 -11.82
CA PRO A 77 -5.74 -9.16 -12.64
C PRO A 77 -7.01 -9.90 -12.18
N ASP A 78 -7.71 -10.58 -13.09
CA ASP A 78 -8.98 -11.27 -12.77
C ASP A 78 -8.85 -12.23 -11.57
N THR A 79 -7.71 -12.92 -11.45
CA THR A 79 -7.39 -13.79 -10.30
C THR A 79 -7.37 -13.04 -8.96
N ILE A 80 -6.97 -11.76 -8.95
CA ILE A 80 -6.99 -10.89 -7.77
C ILE A 80 -8.38 -10.32 -7.52
N GLN A 81 -9.13 -10.00 -8.59
CA GLN A 81 -10.49 -9.51 -8.46
C GLN A 81 -11.39 -10.55 -7.77
N GLU A 82 -11.24 -11.83 -8.14
CA GLU A 82 -11.93 -12.93 -7.46
C GLU A 82 -11.59 -12.99 -5.96
N LEU A 83 -10.31 -12.80 -5.59
CA LEU A 83 -9.87 -12.78 -4.20
C LEU A 83 -10.46 -11.60 -3.40
N LEU A 84 -10.65 -10.44 -4.03
CA LEU A 84 -11.17 -9.23 -3.39
C LEU A 84 -12.68 -9.24 -3.13
N SER A 85 -13.41 -10.21 -3.70
CA SER A 85 -14.85 -10.39 -3.44
C SER A 85 -15.16 -10.98 -2.05
N GLU A 86 -14.14 -11.43 -1.32
CA GLU A 86 -14.26 -12.04 0.01
C GLU A 86 -14.03 -11.03 1.16
N ASP A 87 -14.05 -11.53 2.41
CA ASP A 87 -13.65 -10.79 3.62
C ASP A 87 -12.17 -10.35 3.57
N LYS A 88 -11.85 -9.32 2.80
CA LYS A 88 -10.49 -8.81 2.60
C LYS A 88 -10.38 -7.32 2.91
N VAL A 89 -9.18 -6.92 3.30
CA VAL A 89 -8.83 -5.51 3.54
C VAL A 89 -7.68 -5.12 2.63
N LEU A 90 -7.90 -4.10 1.79
CA LEU A 90 -6.89 -3.48 0.95
C LEU A 90 -6.22 -2.33 1.71
N LEU A 91 -4.90 -2.43 1.93
CA LEU A 91 -4.09 -1.40 2.59
C LEU A 91 -3.10 -0.79 1.61
N LEU A 92 -3.13 0.53 1.46
CA LEU A 92 -2.08 1.30 0.80
C LEU A 92 -1.08 1.78 1.85
N GLY A 93 0.20 1.54 1.60
CA GLY A 93 1.32 2.11 2.32
C GLY A 93 2.08 3.14 1.49
N VAL A 94 2.38 4.27 2.11
CA VAL A 94 3.18 5.36 1.53
C VAL A 94 4.32 5.70 2.51
N TYR A 95 5.54 5.37 2.13
CA TYR A 95 6.72 5.55 2.99
C TYR A 95 7.65 6.64 2.45
N ARG A 96 7.83 7.73 3.20
CA ARG A 96 8.75 8.84 2.87
C ARG A 96 10.15 8.48 3.35
N LYS A 97 11.05 8.12 2.42
CA LYS A 97 12.39 7.58 2.74
C LYS A 97 13.23 8.49 3.64
N LYS A 98 13.22 9.81 3.37
CA LYS A 98 14.10 10.77 4.06
C LYS A 98 13.74 10.95 5.54
N THR A 99 12.45 11.09 5.84
CA THR A 99 11.98 11.30 7.22
C THR A 99 11.59 10.00 7.91
N ARG A 100 11.60 8.88 7.18
CA ARG A 100 11.17 7.56 7.65
C ARG A 100 9.75 7.56 8.18
N ASN A 101 8.86 8.30 7.54
CA ASN A 101 7.44 8.34 7.92
C ASN A 101 6.66 7.37 7.03
N LEU A 102 5.81 6.55 7.64
CA LEU A 102 4.81 5.74 6.95
C LEU A 102 3.44 6.35 7.15
N LEU A 103 2.64 6.33 6.08
CA LEU A 103 1.20 6.49 6.12
C LEU A 103 0.58 5.22 5.57
N LEU A 104 -0.35 4.63 6.33
CA LEU A 104 -1.17 3.50 5.91
C LEU A 104 -2.61 3.94 5.81
N ALA A 105 -3.26 3.60 4.72
CA ALA A 105 -4.66 3.90 4.49
C ALA A 105 -5.38 2.66 4.02
N LYS A 106 -6.55 2.38 4.60
CA LYS A 106 -7.46 1.42 3.98
C LYS A 106 -8.07 2.04 2.73
N LEU A 107 -8.10 1.27 1.66
CA LEU A 107 -8.72 1.64 0.40
C LEU A 107 -9.85 0.67 0.03
N ASP A 108 -10.58 1.08 -1.00
CA ASP A 108 -11.53 0.24 -1.71
C ASP A 108 -10.88 -0.20 -3.03
N ALA A 109 -11.06 -1.46 -3.41
CA ALA A 109 -10.55 -2.01 -4.66
C ALA A 109 -11.17 -1.34 -5.90
N GLU A 110 -12.42 -0.89 -5.75
CA GLU A 110 -13.16 -0.21 -6.83
C GLU A 110 -12.88 1.30 -6.89
N SER A 111 -12.24 1.86 -5.86
CA SER A 111 -11.98 3.30 -5.77
C SER A 111 -10.62 3.68 -6.32
N ARG A 112 -10.57 4.84 -6.97
CA ARG A 112 -9.31 5.57 -7.19
C ARG A 112 -8.95 6.30 -5.90
N TYR A 113 -7.67 6.58 -5.69
CA TYR A 113 -7.22 7.34 -4.52
C TYR A 113 -6.51 8.63 -4.92
N MET A 114 -6.63 9.65 -4.06
CA MET A 114 -5.88 10.89 -4.16
C MET A 114 -5.13 11.14 -2.86
N LEU A 115 -3.84 11.38 -2.97
CA LEU A 115 -2.96 11.73 -1.86
C LEU A 115 -2.43 13.15 -2.06
N ASP A 116 -2.37 13.92 -1.00
CA ASP A 116 -1.62 15.17 -0.98
C ASP A 116 -0.23 14.92 -0.37
N LEU A 117 0.81 14.83 -1.19
CA LEU A 117 2.17 14.51 -0.72
C LEU A 117 3.10 15.72 -0.82
N PRO A 118 3.84 16.05 0.24
CA PRO A 118 4.97 16.97 0.16
C PRO A 118 6.00 16.52 -0.86
N ARG A 119 6.90 17.43 -1.24
CA ARG A 119 8.05 17.06 -2.08
C ARG A 119 8.93 16.05 -1.36
N GLY A 120 9.39 15.04 -2.08
CA GLY A 120 10.23 14.02 -1.47
C GLY A 120 10.28 12.74 -2.28
N LEU A 121 10.99 11.76 -1.71
CA LEU A 121 11.16 10.44 -2.29
C LEU A 121 10.33 9.43 -1.51
N TYR A 122 9.42 8.75 -2.20
CA TYR A 122 8.40 7.90 -1.59
C TYR A 122 8.45 6.48 -2.16
N SER A 123 8.31 5.50 -1.29
CA SER A 123 7.97 4.13 -1.69
C SER A 123 6.47 3.93 -1.51
N PHE A 124 5.83 3.30 -2.48
CA PHE A 124 4.42 2.94 -2.43
C PHE A 124 4.29 1.43 -2.48
N PHE A 125 3.33 0.89 -1.73
CA PHE A 125 3.01 -0.52 -1.73
C PHE A 125 1.57 -0.74 -1.33
N VAL A 126 1.01 -1.88 -1.71
CA VAL A 126 -0.33 -2.32 -1.31
C VAL A 126 -0.28 -3.73 -0.76
N LEU A 127 -1.14 -4.03 0.20
CA LEU A 127 -1.34 -5.38 0.72
C LEU A 127 -2.84 -5.71 0.76
N VAL A 128 -3.19 -6.92 0.33
CA VAL A 128 -4.53 -7.51 0.46
C VAL A 128 -4.50 -8.53 1.59
N LEU A 129 -5.20 -8.23 2.67
CA LEU A 129 -5.14 -8.98 3.92
C LEU A 129 -6.47 -9.66 4.25
N ASP A 130 -6.40 -10.77 4.99
CA ASP A 130 -7.58 -11.44 5.54
C ASP A 130 -8.31 -10.59 6.59
N ALA A 131 -9.52 -10.12 6.32
CA ALA A 131 -10.29 -9.31 7.27
C ALA A 131 -10.73 -10.10 8.51
N ARG A 132 -10.73 -11.44 8.46
CA ARG A 132 -11.15 -12.31 9.57
C ARG A 132 -10.09 -12.45 10.65
N ALA A 133 -8.85 -12.07 10.35
CA ALA A 133 -7.78 -12.06 11.35
C ALA A 133 -8.05 -10.99 12.42
N GLY A 134 -7.69 -11.29 13.67
CA GLY A 134 -7.91 -10.36 14.79
C GLY A 134 -7.04 -9.09 14.71
N THR A 135 -5.91 -9.16 14.01
CA THR A 135 -4.95 -8.06 13.83
C THR A 135 -4.32 -8.13 12.43
N PRO A 136 -3.76 -7.03 11.91
CA PRO A 136 -3.13 -7.04 10.58
C PRO A 136 -1.86 -7.92 10.57
N LEU A 137 -1.12 -8.00 11.69
CA LEU A 137 0.07 -8.87 11.81
C LEU A 137 -0.26 -10.36 11.96
N ALA A 138 -1.52 -10.71 12.27
CA ALA A 138 -1.98 -12.09 12.24
C ALA A 138 -2.70 -12.44 10.92
N SER A 139 -2.75 -11.51 9.98
CA SER A 139 -3.46 -11.69 8.72
C SER A 139 -2.61 -12.47 7.73
N LYS A 140 -3.28 -13.32 6.94
CA LYS A 140 -2.72 -13.86 5.70
C LYS A 140 -2.59 -12.76 4.66
N ILE A 141 -1.49 -12.76 3.92
CA ILE A 141 -1.27 -11.89 2.76
C ILE A 141 -1.74 -12.64 1.52
N TYR A 142 -2.78 -12.13 0.85
CA TYR A 142 -3.29 -12.73 -0.38
C TYR A 142 -2.64 -12.14 -1.63
N ALA A 143 -2.35 -10.85 -1.59
CA ALA A 143 -1.71 -10.16 -2.69
C ALA A 143 -0.90 -8.97 -2.17
N ALA A 144 0.13 -8.60 -2.93
CA ALA A 144 0.88 -7.38 -2.72
C ALA A 144 0.89 -6.57 -4.02
N GLY A 145 0.91 -5.24 -3.89
CA GLY A 145 0.96 -4.33 -5.02
C GLY A 145 2.18 -3.42 -4.98
N LEU A 146 2.76 -3.17 -6.14
CA LEU A 146 3.91 -2.27 -6.35
C LEU A 146 3.64 -1.31 -7.52
N PRO A 147 4.34 -0.18 -7.61
CA PRO A 147 4.22 0.72 -8.75
C PRO A 147 4.52 0.02 -10.07
N GLY A 148 3.83 0.44 -11.13
CA GLY A 148 4.20 0.08 -12.50
C GLY A 148 5.38 0.94 -13.03
N LYS A 149 6.19 0.37 -13.93
CA LYS A 149 7.30 1.07 -14.63
C LYS A 149 6.83 2.25 -15.49
N GLU A 150 5.58 2.28 -15.91
CA GLU A 150 4.99 3.37 -16.67
C GLU A 150 3.68 3.83 -16.04
N ASN A 151 3.29 5.09 -16.31
CA ASN A 151 1.93 5.54 -16.05
C ASN A 151 0.97 4.72 -16.93
N LEU A 152 0.27 3.77 -16.32
CA LEU A 152 -0.61 2.80 -16.99
C LEU A 152 -1.92 3.41 -17.51
N ASN A 153 -1.93 4.67 -17.94
CA ASN A 153 -3.02 5.22 -18.76
C ASN A 153 -2.95 4.71 -20.22
N LYS A 154 -2.44 3.49 -20.45
CA LYS A 154 -2.31 2.86 -21.76
C LYS A 154 -3.13 1.57 -21.76
N PRO A 155 -4.34 1.56 -22.35
CA PRO A 155 -5.20 0.37 -22.46
C PRO A 155 -4.51 -0.83 -23.15
N GLU A 156 -3.48 -0.57 -23.96
CA GLU A 156 -2.67 -1.60 -24.62
C GLU A 156 -1.87 -2.44 -23.61
N LEU A 157 -1.45 -1.85 -22.48
CA LEU A 157 -0.77 -2.57 -21.41
C LEU A 157 -1.75 -3.49 -20.67
N GLU A 158 -2.98 -3.03 -20.37
CA GLU A 158 -4.03 -3.88 -19.77
C GLU A 158 -4.29 -5.13 -20.62
N LYS A 159 -4.36 -4.98 -21.94
CA LYS A 159 -4.53 -6.11 -22.86
C LYS A 159 -3.31 -7.04 -22.88
N PHE A 160 -2.09 -6.50 -22.86
CA PHE A 160 -0.88 -7.31 -22.81
C PHE A 160 -0.76 -8.11 -21.49
N PHE A 161 -1.13 -7.51 -20.36
CA PHE A 161 -1.16 -8.20 -19.06
C PHE A 161 -2.11 -9.41 -19.05
N LEU A 162 -3.27 -9.29 -19.69
CA LEU A 162 -4.23 -10.40 -19.84
C LEU A 162 -3.67 -11.53 -20.72
N GLU A 163 -2.86 -11.18 -21.72
CA GLU A 163 -2.27 -12.14 -22.67
C GLU A 163 -0.99 -12.81 -22.13
N HIS A 164 -0.27 -12.19 -21.20
CA HIS A 164 1.02 -12.68 -20.66
C HIS A 164 1.13 -12.54 -19.11
N PRO A 165 0.27 -13.20 -18.32
CA PRO A 165 0.22 -13.03 -16.87
C PRO A 165 1.51 -13.45 -16.14
N THR A 166 2.32 -14.35 -16.71
CA THR A 166 3.62 -14.77 -16.14
C THR A 166 4.69 -13.68 -16.15
N ASP A 167 4.52 -12.64 -16.97
CA ASP A 167 5.51 -11.56 -17.14
C ASP A 167 5.17 -10.31 -16.33
N ILE A 168 4.18 -10.37 -15.43
CA ILE A 168 3.69 -9.22 -14.64
C ILE A 168 4.82 -8.51 -13.86
N ARG A 169 5.87 -9.25 -13.47
CA ARG A 169 7.05 -8.72 -12.78
C ARG A 169 7.87 -7.75 -13.66
N ASP A 170 7.87 -7.96 -14.98
CA ASP A 170 8.60 -7.10 -15.91
C ASP A 170 7.99 -5.70 -16.01
N PHE A 171 6.79 -5.51 -15.48
CA PHE A 171 6.10 -4.23 -15.45
C PHE A 171 6.13 -3.54 -14.10
N LEU A 172 6.65 -4.20 -13.05
CA LEU A 172 6.80 -3.59 -11.73
C LEU A 172 8.04 -2.70 -11.65
N ASP A 173 7.88 -1.57 -10.98
CA ASP A 173 8.97 -0.72 -10.53
C ASP A 173 8.87 -0.51 -9.02
N SER A 174 9.66 -1.26 -8.26
CA SER A 174 9.74 -1.05 -6.81
C SER A 174 10.55 0.21 -6.45
N SER A 175 11.13 0.90 -7.44
CA SER A 175 11.94 2.09 -7.21
C SER A 175 11.12 3.21 -6.55
N PRO A 176 11.74 3.97 -5.63
CA PRO A 176 11.06 5.09 -5.00
C PRO A 176 10.70 6.18 -6.02
N VAL A 177 9.49 6.71 -5.92
CA VAL A 177 8.95 7.78 -6.76
C VAL A 177 9.31 9.14 -6.17
N GLU A 178 9.90 10.01 -6.98
CA GLU A 178 10.31 11.35 -6.56
C GLU A 178 9.24 12.40 -6.92
N ILE A 179 8.62 12.98 -5.89
CA ILE A 179 7.63 14.06 -6.00
C ILE A 179 8.36 15.41 -6.01
N LYS A 180 8.51 16.01 -7.19
CA LYS A 180 9.31 17.22 -7.44
C LYS A 180 8.55 18.55 -7.45
N GLY A 181 7.22 18.53 -7.25
CA GLY A 181 6.32 19.69 -7.38
C GLY A 181 5.88 19.96 -8.82
N GLY A 182 4.74 20.66 -9.00
CA GLY A 182 4.18 21.00 -10.32
C GLY A 182 3.25 19.96 -10.94
N GLY A 183 2.52 19.18 -10.11
CA GLY A 183 1.64 18.08 -10.53
C GLY A 183 0.44 18.49 -11.41
N PRO A 184 -0.41 17.52 -11.81
CA PRO A 184 -0.68 16.25 -11.10
C PRO A 184 0.29 15.11 -11.44
N PHE A 185 0.52 14.23 -10.45
CA PHE A 185 1.22 12.95 -10.63
C PHE A 185 0.20 11.83 -10.70
N TYR A 186 0.43 10.86 -11.58
CA TYR A 186 -0.36 9.64 -11.68
C TYR A 186 0.49 8.45 -11.24
N LEU A 187 -0.12 7.48 -10.57
CA LEU A 187 0.55 6.28 -10.09
C LEU A 187 -0.41 5.10 -10.12
N THR A 188 -0.13 4.10 -10.95
CA THR A 188 -0.87 2.85 -10.92
C THR A 188 -0.09 1.80 -10.14
N LEU A 189 -0.77 1.17 -9.18
CA LEU A 189 -0.24 0.05 -8.41
C LEU A 189 -0.77 -1.25 -9.02
N ILE A 190 0.13 -2.14 -9.41
CA ILE A 190 -0.18 -3.45 -9.98
C ILE A 190 -0.22 -4.44 -8.82
N LEU A 191 -1.37 -5.09 -8.59
CA LEU A 191 -1.48 -6.15 -7.59
C LEU A 191 -1.11 -7.51 -8.18
N ILE A 192 -0.40 -8.30 -7.38
CA ILE A 192 0.10 -9.64 -7.72
C ILE A 192 -0.25 -10.58 -6.58
N ASP A 193 -0.64 -11.80 -6.93
CA ASP A 193 -0.90 -12.87 -5.98
C ASP A 193 0.36 -13.14 -5.17
N ALA A 194 0.25 -13.15 -3.85
CA ALA A 194 1.41 -13.33 -2.96
C ALA A 194 2.15 -14.65 -3.25
N SER A 195 1.44 -15.71 -3.68
CA SER A 195 2.05 -16.99 -4.05
C SER A 195 2.95 -16.91 -5.30
N LEU A 196 2.78 -15.87 -6.11
CA LEU A 196 3.59 -15.61 -7.31
C LEU A 196 4.75 -14.66 -7.01
N ILE A 197 4.92 -14.18 -5.79
CA ILE A 197 6.04 -13.33 -5.38
C ILE A 197 7.09 -14.23 -4.70
N PRO A 198 8.33 -14.32 -5.23
CA PRO A 198 9.37 -15.14 -4.60
C PRO A 198 9.63 -14.64 -3.19
N ASP A 199 9.80 -15.57 -2.27
CA ASP A 199 10.14 -15.29 -0.87
C ASP A 199 9.14 -14.34 -0.16
N CYS A 200 7.92 -14.20 -0.70
CA CYS A 200 6.85 -13.50 -0.01
C CYS A 200 6.28 -14.41 1.08
N PRO A 201 6.27 -13.99 2.35
CA PRO A 201 5.68 -14.77 3.41
C PRO A 201 4.17 -14.89 3.19
N GLU A 202 3.60 -16.03 3.59
CA GLU A 202 2.15 -16.21 3.58
C GLU A 202 1.52 -15.43 4.74
N PHE A 203 2.23 -15.35 5.87
CA PHE A 203 1.80 -14.64 7.08
C PHE A 203 2.85 -13.66 7.57
N PHE A 204 2.40 -12.51 8.06
CA PHE A 204 3.26 -11.51 8.72
C PHE A 204 4.09 -12.09 9.87
N SER A 205 3.55 -13.05 10.60
CA SER A 205 4.22 -13.68 11.73
C SER A 205 5.46 -14.48 11.36
N GLU A 206 5.59 -14.92 10.11
CA GLU A 206 6.74 -15.71 9.64
C GLU A 206 8.03 -14.88 9.68
N LEU A 207 7.97 -13.62 9.28
CA LEU A 207 9.12 -12.71 9.31
C LEU A 207 9.45 -12.20 10.72
N LEU A 208 8.45 -12.00 11.57
CA LEU A 208 8.68 -11.51 12.94
C LEU A 208 9.42 -12.52 13.82
N GLN A 209 9.28 -13.82 13.51
CA GLN A 209 10.02 -14.88 14.21
C GLN A 209 11.51 -14.89 13.84
N GLU A 210 11.88 -14.50 12.61
CA GLU A 210 13.28 -14.43 12.18
C GLU A 210 14.05 -13.28 12.85
N ASP A 211 13.38 -12.14 13.07
CA ASP A 211 13.95 -11.00 13.81
C ASP A 211 14.23 -11.33 15.30
N GLU A 212 13.39 -12.16 15.94
CA GLU A 212 13.61 -12.60 17.33
C GLU A 212 14.83 -13.53 17.47
N VAL A 213 15.04 -14.45 16.50
CA VAL A 213 16.18 -15.38 16.51
C VAL A 213 17.50 -14.64 16.25
N SER A 214 17.46 -13.58 15.45
CA SER A 214 18.63 -12.74 15.09
C SER A 214 19.16 -11.89 16.25
N SER A 215 18.37 -11.69 17.31
CA SER A 215 18.74 -10.86 18.47
C SER A 215 19.62 -11.58 19.52
N SER A 216 20.10 -12.79 19.21
CA SER A 216 20.81 -13.66 20.15
C SER A 216 22.26 -14.03 19.78
N LEU A 217 22.95 -13.19 19.00
CA LEU A 217 24.40 -13.30 18.72
C LEU A 217 25.18 -12.05 19.15
#